data_AF-A0A8J7PZV3-F1
#
_entry.id   AF-A0A8J7PZV3-F1
#
_cell.length_a   1.000
_cell.length_b   1.000
_cell.length_c   1.000
_cell.angle_alpha   90.00
_cell.angle_beta   90.00
_cell.angle_gamma   90.00
#
_symmetry.space_group_name_H-M   'P 1'
#
loop_
_entity.id
_entity.type
_entity.pdbx_description
1 polymer ?
#
loop_
_entity_poly.entity_id
_entity_poly.type
_entity_poly.pdbx_seq_one_letter_code
_entity_poly.pdbx_strand_id
1 'polypeptide(L)' 'MTLAEKWKLEGLEKGLQQGLEKGRLEVARSMLLEGINKQTVVKVTGLSEEDLSQLLN' A
#
# COMPACT_ATOMS: atom_id res chain seq x y z
N MET A 1 6.41 -22.07 20.98
CA MET A 1 5.42 -21.05 20.57
C MET A 1 4.05 -21.46 21.09
N THR A 2 3.43 -20.63 21.92
CA THR A 2 2.06 -20.81 22.41
C THR A 2 1.04 -20.30 21.38
N LEU A 3 -0.23 -20.66 21.54
CA LEU A 3 -1.30 -20.15 20.68
C LEU A 3 -1.44 -18.62 20.77
N ALA A 4 -1.24 -18.05 21.96
CA ALA A 4 -1.26 -16.61 22.18
C ALA A 4 -0.10 -15.90 21.46
N GLU A 5 1.11 -16.47 21.49
CA GLU A 5 2.26 -15.95 20.74
C GLU A 5 2.01 -16.00 19.23
N LYS A 6 1.41 -17.10 18.73
CA LYS A 6 1.06 -17.24 17.32
C LYS A 6 0.08 -16.15 16.87
N TRP A 7 -1.01 -15.94 17.62
CA TRP A 7 -2.00 -14.91 17.29
C TRP A 7 -1.43 -13.49 17.35
N LYS A 8 -0.52 -13.22 18.29
CA LYS A 8 0.16 -11.93 18.37
C LYS A 8 1.03 -11.69 17.13
N LEU A 9 1.77 -12.70 16.68
CA LEU A 9 2.59 -12.62 15.47
C LEU A 9 1.72 -12.40 14.22
N GLU A 10 0.66 -13.19 14.05
CA GLU A 10 -0.28 -13.03 12.92
C GLU A 10 -0.93 -11.63 12.90
N GLY A 11 -1.30 -11.10 14.08
CA GLY A 11 -1.86 -9.76 14.20
C GLY A 11 -0.87 -8.67 13.80
N LEU A 12 0.39 -8.81 14.23
CA LEU A 12 1.46 -7.87 13.87
C LEU A 12 1.77 -7.91 12.37
N GLU A 13 1.87 -9.11 11.79
CA GLU A 13 2.13 -9.30 10.37
C GLU A 13 1.02 -8.69 9.51
N LYS A 14 -0.25 -8.97 9.86
CA LYS A 14 -1.41 -8.35 9.19
C LYS A 14 -1.39 -6.83 9.31
N GLY A 15 -1.11 -6.30 10.50
CA GLY A 15 -1.05 -4.85 10.73
C GLY A 15 0.06 -4.18 9.90
N LEU A 16 1.24 -4.80 9.84
CA LEU A 16 2.35 -4.33 9.03
C LEU A 16 2.03 -4.35 7.54
N GLN A 17 1.47 -5.47 7.04
CA GLN A 17 1.08 -5.60 5.65
C GLN A 17 0.04 -4.54 5.24
N GLN A 18 -1.00 -4.36 6.06
CA GLN A 18 -2.03 -3.33 5.84
C GLN A 18 -1.45 -1.91 5.89
N GLY A 19 -0.51 -1.65 6.81
CA GLY A 19 0.15 -0.34 6.91
C GLY A 19 1.00 -0.02 5.69
N LEU A 20 1.79 -0.99 5.22
CA LEU A 20 2.62 -0.85 4.01
C LEU A 20 1.76 -0.62 2.76
N GLU A 21 0.66 -1.37 2.63
CA GLU A 21 -0.26 -1.21 1.50
C GLU A 21 -0.91 0.17 1.50
N LYS A 22 -1.49 0.59 2.63
CA LYS A 22 -2.10 1.92 2.77
C LYS A 22 -1.10 3.05 2.51
N GLY A 23 0.12 2.93 3.04
CA GLY A 23 1.17 3.93 2.85
C GLY A 23 1.56 4.09 1.38
N ARG A 24 1.69 2.99 0.63
CA ARG A 24 1.96 3.07 -0.83
C ARG A 24 0.84 3.76 -1.59
N LEU A 25 -0.42 3.44 -1.27
CA LEU A 25 -1.59 4.05 -1.91
C LEU A 25 -1.68 5.56 -1.61
N GLU A 26 -1.41 5.97 -0.38
CA GLU A 26 -1.43 7.38 0.03
C GLU A 26 -0.33 8.20 -0.66
N VAL A 27 0.88 7.64 -0.76
CA VAL A 27 1.98 8.24 -1.51
C VAL A 27 1.61 8.35 -2.98
N ALA A 28 1.09 7.29 -3.59
CA ALA A 28 0.68 7.29 -5.00
C ALA A 28 -0.39 8.35 -5.29
N ARG A 29 -1.40 8.45 -4.42
CA ARG A 29 -2.45 9.48 -4.52
C ARG A 29 -1.86 10.89 -4.44
N SER A 30 -0.96 11.13 -3.49
CA SER A 30 -0.31 12.43 -3.31
C SER A 30 0.55 12.80 -4.53
N MET A 31 1.30 11.84 -5.08
CA MET A 31 2.08 12.03 -6.30
C MET A 31 1.20 12.41 -7.50
N LEU A 32 0.05 11.75 -7.68
CA LEU A 32 -0.89 12.07 -8.76
C LEU A 32 -1.50 13.47 -8.58
N LEU A 33 -1.82 13.88 -7.35
CA LEU A 33 -2.32 15.22 -7.03
C LEU A 33 -1.27 16.31 -7.31
N GLU A 34 0.00 16.04 -7.07
CA GLU A 34 1.13 16.89 -7.43
C GLU A 34 1.42 16.92 -8.95
N GLY A 35 0.61 16.23 -9.76
CA GLY A 35 0.73 16.22 -11.21
C GLY A 35 1.80 15.26 -11.76
N ILE A 36 2.33 14.35 -10.93
CA ILE A 36 3.24 13.31 -11.39
C ILE A 36 2.46 12.33 -12.28
N ASN A 37 3.00 12.02 -13.46
CA ASN A 37 2.31 11.14 -14.40
C ASN A 37 2.18 9.71 -13.86
N LYS A 38 1.11 9.01 -14.31
CA LYS A 38 0.77 7.66 -13.86
C LYS A 38 1.91 6.65 -14.05
N GLN A 39 2.60 6.68 -15.19
CA GLN A 39 3.73 5.77 -15.46
C GLN A 39 4.86 5.90 -14.44
N THR A 40 5.17 7.13 -14.01
CA THR A 40 6.19 7.38 -12.99
C THR A 40 5.73 6.89 -11.63
N VAL A 41 4.46 7.11 -11.29
CA VAL A 41 3.87 6.63 -10.04
C VAL A 41 3.92 5.10 -9.97
N VAL A 42 3.50 4.39 -11.04
CA VAL A 42 3.61 2.92 -11.14
C VAL A 42 5.05 2.45 -10.92
N LYS A 43 6.02 3.07 -11.61
CA LYS A 43 7.43 2.68 -11.51
C LYS A 43 8.02 2.90 -10.11
N VAL A 44 7.65 3.99 -9.44
CA VAL A 44 8.22 4.35 -8.13
C VAL A 44 7.53 3.61 -6.98
N THR A 45 6.21 3.48 -7.02
CA THR A 45 5.42 2.86 -5.94
C THR A 45 5.31 1.35 -6.09
N GLY A 46 5.55 0.80 -7.29
CA GLY A 46 5.36 -0.60 -7.62
C GLY A 46 3.90 -1.04 -7.68
N LEU A 47 2.96 -0.09 -7.63
CA LEU A 47 1.52 -0.33 -7.81
C LEU A 47 1.21 -0.55 -9.28
N SER A 48 0.21 -1.39 -9.58
CA SER A 48 -0.25 -1.58 -10.95
C SER A 48 -1.09 -0.40 -11.44
N GLU A 49 -1.33 -0.32 -12.76
CA GLU A 49 -2.26 0.67 -13.28
C GLU A 49 -3.71 0.43 -12.80
N GLU A 50 -4.08 -0.82 -12.53
CA GLU A 50 -5.38 -1.14 -11.92
C GLU A 50 -5.48 -0.60 -10.49
N ASP A 51 -4.44 -0.79 -9.68
CA ASP A 51 -4.38 -0.26 -8.30
C ASP A 51 -4.57 1.26 -8.29
N LEU A 52 -3.90 1.97 -9.21
CA LEU A 52 -4.04 3.43 -9.34
C LEU A 52 -5.42 3.84 -9.86
N SER A 53 -6.05 3.02 -10.69
CA SER A 53 -7.39 3.29 -11.21
C SER A 53 -8.44 3.19 -10.10
N GLN A 54 -8.24 2.30 -9.13
CA GLN A 54 -9.10 2.21 -7.94
C GLN A 54 -8.95 3.42 -7.01
N LEU A 55 -7.83 4.14 -7.04
CA LEU A 55 -7.61 5.35 -6.24
C LEU A 55 -8.28 6.62 -6.80
N LEU A 56 -8.58 6.63 -8.10
CA LEU A 56 -9.12 7.79 -8.81
C LEU A 56 -10.63 7.68 -9.09
N ASN A 57 -11.27 6.57 -8.72
CA ASN A 57 -12.71 6.35 -8.81
C ASN A 57 -13.46 6.82 -7.57
#